data_AF-A0A938X523-F1
#
_entry.id   AF-A0A938X523-F1
#
_cell.length_a   1.000
_cell.length_b   1.000
_cell.length_c   1.000
_cell.angle_alpha   90.00
_cell.angle_beta   90.00
_cell.angle_gamma   90.00
#
_symmetry.space_group_name_H-M   'P 1'
#
loop_
_entity.id
_entity.type
_entity.pdbx_description
1 polymer ?
#
loop_
_entity_poly.entity_id
_entity_poly.type
_entity_poly.pdbx_seq_one_letter_code
_entity_poly.pdbx_strand_id
1 'polypeptide(L)'
;MKHNQDWDSMKHTAFSYSFTPKEFYFFLFKKPKCPKCGEKLIRKKEFFSTKGKIPGTFTMELASVKDDKVKYYYYTYTCPRCGEKYTISELANSRQ
;
A
#
# COMPACT_ATOMS: atom_id res chain seq x y z
N MET A 1 13.15 -27.80 3.75
CA MET A 1 12.36 -26.64 4.22
C MET A 1 10.89 -26.97 4.05
N LYS A 2 10.14 -27.30 5.12
CA LYS A 2 8.69 -27.52 5.04
C LYS A 2 8.02 -26.16 4.80
N HIS A 3 7.61 -25.89 3.55
CA HIS A 3 6.77 -24.75 3.25
C HIS A 3 5.48 -24.90 4.06
N ASN A 4 5.15 -23.93 4.91
CA ASN A 4 3.92 -23.87 5.70
C ASN A 4 2.70 -23.71 4.75
N GLN A 5 2.25 -24.79 4.12
CA GLN A 5 1.05 -24.85 3.28
C GLN A 5 -0.21 -24.33 4.01
N ASP A 6 -0.24 -24.43 5.33
CA ASP A 6 -1.32 -23.88 6.15
C ASP A 6 -1.42 -22.36 6.02
N TRP A 7 -0.31 -21.63 5.98
CA TRP A 7 -0.40 -20.16 6.02
C TRP A 7 -0.88 -19.57 4.69
N ASP A 8 -0.46 -20.11 3.54
CA ASP A 8 -0.88 -19.61 2.24
C ASP A 8 -2.38 -19.84 1.98
N SER A 9 -2.94 -20.93 2.52
CA SER A 9 -4.37 -21.29 2.41
C SER A 9 -5.28 -20.59 3.42
N MET A 10 -4.74 -20.03 4.52
CA MET A 10 -5.51 -19.24 5.48
C MET A 10 -6.17 -18.01 4.83
N LYS A 11 -7.41 -17.72 5.25
CA LYS A 11 -8.11 -16.48 4.89
C LYS A 11 -7.47 -15.29 5.61
N HIS A 12 -7.41 -14.14 4.95
CA HIS A 12 -6.99 -12.90 5.60
C HIS A 12 -7.99 -12.48 6.66
N THR A 13 -7.49 -12.19 7.85
CA THR A 13 -8.28 -11.86 9.05
C THR A 13 -8.42 -10.35 9.25
N ALA A 14 -7.48 -9.56 8.72
CA ALA A 14 -7.49 -8.11 8.79
C ALA A 14 -6.92 -7.46 7.52
N PHE A 15 -7.08 -6.15 7.40
CA PHE A 15 -6.42 -5.33 6.39
C PHE A 15 -5.82 -4.07 6.99
N SER A 16 -4.80 -3.54 6.33
CA SER A 16 -4.08 -2.33 6.75
C SER A 16 -3.80 -1.42 5.56
N TYR A 17 -3.86 -0.12 5.85
CA TYR A 17 -3.35 0.96 5.01
C TYR A 17 -2.38 1.77 5.86
N SER A 18 -1.26 2.20 5.28
CA SER A 18 -0.36 3.16 5.92
C SER A 18 -0.09 4.31 4.97
N PHE A 19 -0.33 5.52 5.49
CA PHE A 19 -0.05 6.76 4.80
C PHE A 19 0.49 7.77 5.81
N THR A 20 1.51 8.52 5.42
CA THR A 20 1.78 9.81 6.06
C THR A 20 0.65 10.80 5.73
N PRO A 21 0.43 11.86 6.53
CA PRO A 21 -0.58 12.88 6.21
C PRO A 21 -0.43 13.47 4.80
N LYS A 22 0.81 13.65 4.34
CA LYS A 22 1.13 14.16 3.00
C LYS A 22 0.72 13.20 1.90
N GLU A 23 1.02 11.91 2.06
CA GLU A 23 0.59 10.87 1.13
C GLU A 23 -0.92 10.69 1.14
N PHE A 24 -1.56 10.77 2.31
CA PHE A 24 -3.01 10.67 2.41
C PHE A 24 -3.71 11.84 1.69
N TYR A 25 -3.22 13.07 1.88
CA TYR A 25 -3.69 14.23 1.13
C TYR A 25 -3.48 14.06 -0.38
N PHE A 26 -2.29 13.59 -0.79
CA PHE A 26 -2.00 13.30 -2.19
C PHE A 26 -2.96 12.25 -2.77
N PHE A 27 -3.21 11.17 -2.03
CA PHE A 27 -4.09 10.07 -2.42
C PHE A 27 -5.53 10.52 -2.69
N LEU A 28 -6.05 11.42 -1.85
CA LEU A 28 -7.44 11.89 -1.91
C LEU A 28 -7.65 12.98 -2.95
N PHE A 29 -6.72 13.95 -3.05
CA PHE A 29 -6.98 15.20 -3.76
C PHE A 29 -6.12 15.43 -5.01
N LYS A 30 -4.99 14.73 -5.18
CA LYS A 30 -4.09 14.94 -6.32
C LYS A 30 -4.42 13.99 -7.48
N LYS A 31 -4.31 14.51 -8.70
CA LYS A 31 -4.37 13.74 -9.95
C LYS A 31 -2.93 13.63 -10.50
N PRO A 32 -2.17 12.61 -10.09
CA PRO A 32 -0.74 12.55 -10.38
C PRO A 32 -0.46 12.46 -11.87
N LYS A 33 0.53 13.25 -12.30
CA LYS A 33 1.10 13.20 -13.64
C LYS A 33 2.48 12.54 -13.59
N CYS A 34 2.92 11.96 -14.69
CA CYS A 34 4.24 11.38 -14.81
C CYS A 34 5.30 12.48 -14.74
N PRO A 35 6.26 12.42 -13.81
CA PRO A 35 7.33 13.40 -13.72
C PRO A 35 8.19 13.51 -14.99
N LYS A 36 8.30 12.44 -15.78
CA LYS A 36 9.13 12.41 -16.99
C LYS A 36 8.42 12.96 -18.23
N CYS A 37 7.13 12.65 -18.41
CA CYS A 37 6.43 12.92 -19.68
C CYS A 37 5.12 13.70 -19.53
N GLY A 38 4.71 14.04 -18.31
CA GLY A 38 3.49 14.80 -18.01
C GLY A 38 2.17 14.03 -18.17
N GLU A 39 2.22 12.79 -18.68
CA GLU A 39 1.03 11.96 -18.90
C GLU A 39 0.35 11.56 -17.60
N LYS A 40 -0.98 11.41 -17.60
CA LYS A 40 -1.72 11.01 -16.39
C LYS A 40 -1.31 9.59 -15.96
N LEU A 41 -1.01 9.42 -14.67
CA LEU A 41 -0.67 8.10 -14.13
C LEU A 41 -1.93 7.25 -13.88
N ILE A 42 -1.81 5.95 -14.15
CA ILE A 42 -2.83 4.95 -13.85
C ILE A 42 -2.56 4.39 -12.46
N ARG A 43 -3.48 4.62 -11.53
CA ARG A 43 -3.41 4.11 -10.16
C ARG A 43 -3.89 2.67 -10.10
N LYS A 44 -3.11 1.79 -9.47
CA LYS A 44 -3.47 0.40 -9.18
C LYS A 44 -3.40 0.16 -7.68
N LYS A 45 -4.41 -0.54 -7.13
CA LYS A 45 -4.40 -1.03 -5.75
C LYS A 45 -3.76 -2.40 -5.74
N GLU A 46 -2.69 -2.55 -4.99
CA GLU A 46 -1.97 -3.81 -4.81
C GLU A 46 -1.93 -4.17 -3.33
N PHE A 47 -1.59 -5.42 -3.04
CA PHE A 47 -1.48 -5.88 -1.66
C PHE A 47 -0.43 -6.97 -1.53
N PHE A 48 0.18 -7.04 -0.35
CA PHE A 48 0.92 -8.23 0.08
C PHE A 48 0.33 -8.74 1.39
N SER A 49 0.60 -10.00 1.70
CA SER A 49 0.13 -10.64 2.93
C SER A 49 1.25 -10.61 3.95
N THR A 50 0.97 -10.18 5.18
CA THR A 50 1.96 -10.16 6.27
C THR A 50 1.40 -10.83 7.53
N LYS A 51 2.31 -11.32 8.38
CA LYS A 51 2.00 -11.91 9.69
C LYS A 51 2.21 -10.85 10.78
N GLY A 52 1.29 -10.76 11.74
CA GLY A 52 1.47 -10.03 13.00
C GLY A 52 1.13 -8.54 12.98
N LYS A 53 1.29 -7.93 14.17
CA LYS A 53 0.88 -6.56 14.53
C LYS A 53 1.31 -5.56 13.46
N ILE A 54 0.32 -4.86 12.91
CA ILE A 54 0.51 -3.80 11.92
C ILE A 54 1.54 -2.80 12.47
N PRO A 55 2.64 -2.51 11.76
CA PRO A 55 3.64 -1.57 12.23
C PRO A 55 3.01 -0.17 12.38
N GLY A 56 2.99 0.35 13.61
CA GLY A 56 2.68 1.75 13.90
C GLY A 56 1.20 2.10 14.08
N THR A 57 0.27 1.15 14.17
CA THR A 57 -1.15 1.53 14.28
C THR A 57 -1.66 1.74 15.71
N PHE A 58 -1.32 0.92 16.71
CA PHE A 58 -1.77 1.18 18.10
C PHE A 58 -0.83 0.51 19.14
N THR A 59 -0.44 1.24 20.19
CA THR A 59 0.24 0.70 21.39
C THR A 59 -0.74 0.13 22.42
N MET A 60 -2.05 0.37 22.26
CA MET A 60 -3.08 -0.35 23.01
C MET A 60 -3.30 -1.71 22.36
N GLU A 61 -3.18 -2.77 23.14
CA GLU A 61 -3.61 -4.10 22.73
C GLU A 61 -5.11 -4.08 22.47
N LEU A 62 -5.49 -3.89 21.21
CA LEU A 62 -6.84 -4.15 20.74
C LEU A 62 -7.04 -5.67 20.80
N ALA A 63 -7.43 -6.17 21.97
CA ALA A 63 -7.56 -7.59 22.34
C ALA A 63 -8.48 -8.42 21.41
N SER A 64 -9.07 -7.81 20.37
CA SER A 64 -10.04 -8.42 19.46
C SER A 64 -9.62 -8.42 17.98
N VAL A 65 -8.44 -7.89 17.62
CA VAL A 65 -7.98 -7.91 16.22
C VAL A 65 -7.10 -9.13 15.98
N LYS A 66 -7.61 -10.12 15.25
CA LYS A 66 -6.81 -11.25 14.75
C LYS A 66 -5.90 -10.78 13.61
N ASP A 67 -4.61 -10.64 13.86
CA ASP A 67 -3.59 -10.20 12.92
C ASP A 67 -2.74 -11.35 12.35
N ASP A 68 -3.25 -12.58 12.45
CA ASP A 68 -2.62 -13.82 11.95
C ASP A 68 -2.24 -13.73 10.46
N LYS A 69 -3.10 -13.10 9.65
CA LYS A 69 -2.85 -12.85 8.22
C LYS A 69 -3.51 -11.55 7.77
N VAL A 70 -2.70 -10.49 7.65
CA VAL A 70 -3.17 -9.15 7.29
C VAL A 70 -2.92 -8.87 5.81
N LYS A 71 -3.92 -8.32 5.10
CA LYS A 71 -3.71 -7.69 3.78
C LYS A 71 -3.14 -6.29 3.98
N TYR A 72 -1.89 -6.07 3.61
CA TYR A 72 -1.32 -4.74 3.56
C TYR A 72 -1.54 -4.13 2.18
N TYR A 73 -2.41 -3.13 2.08
CA TYR A 73 -2.71 -2.46 0.82
C TYR A 73 -1.70 -1.33 0.55
N TYR A 74 -1.25 -1.27 -0.69
CA TYR A 74 -0.44 -0.16 -1.20
C TYR A 74 -0.89 0.22 -2.61
N TYR A 75 -0.50 1.41 -3.04
CA TYR A 75 -0.91 1.95 -4.34
C TYR A 75 0.32 2.20 -5.20
N THR A 76 0.28 1.66 -6.42
CA THR A 76 1.27 1.91 -7.45
C THR A 76 0.68 2.75 -8.57
N TYR A 77 1.52 3.55 -9.21
CA TYR A 77 1.13 4.49 -10.24
C TYR A 77 1.97 4.22 -11.46
N THR A 78 1.36 3.71 -12.53
CA THR A 78 2.08 3.38 -13.77
C THR A 78 1.80 4.43 -14.84
N CYS A 79 2.85 4.92 -15.49
CA CYS A 79 2.70 5.78 -16.65
C CYS A 79 2.41 4.92 -17.90
N PRO A 80 1.29 5.12 -18.60
CA PRO A 80 0.99 4.35 -19.81
C PRO A 80 1.93 4.67 -20.98
N ARG A 81 2.55 5.86 -20.98
CA ARG A 81 3.42 6.31 -22.08
C ARG A 81 4.87 5.83 -21.94
N CYS A 82 5.46 5.95 -20.76
CA CYS A 82 6.86 5.56 -20.54
C CYS A 82 7.02 4.24 -19.76
N GLY A 83 5.92 3.63 -19.29
CA GLY A 83 5.94 2.38 -18.55
C GLY A 83 6.40 2.49 -17.09
N GLU A 84 6.84 3.68 -16.66
CA GLU A 84 7.42 3.84 -15.33
C GLU A 84 6.41 3.69 -14.21
N LYS A 85 6.89 3.10 -13.11
CA LYS A 85 6.10 2.87 -11.91
C LYS A 85 6.60 3.76 -10.79
N TYR A 86 5.65 4.36 -10.10
CA TYR A 86 5.90 5.19 -8.94
C TYR A 86 5.06 4.72 -7.76
N THR A 87 5.64 4.86 -6.57
CA THR A 87 4.96 4.76 -5.29
C THR A 87 4.28 6.08 -4.95
N ILE A 88 3.33 6.04 -4.01
CA ILE A 88 2.73 7.28 -3.50
C ILE A 88 3.77 8.18 -2.82
N SER A 89 4.75 7.61 -2.14
CA SER A 89 5.81 8.34 -1.44
C SER A 89 6.68 9.14 -2.41
N GLU A 90 7.06 8.54 -3.54
CA GLU A 90 7.82 9.23 -4.59
C GLU A 90 7.02 10.39 -5.18
N LEU A 91 5.73 10.17 -5.47
CA LEU A 91 4.89 11.20 -6.08
C LEU A 91 4.55 12.33 -5.11
N ALA A 92 4.22 12.01 -3.86
CA ALA A 92 3.93 13.00 -2.83
C ALA A 92 5.15 13.85 -2.49
N ASN A 93 6.37 13.31 -2.63
CA ASN A 93 7.61 14.05 -2.41
C ASN A 93 8.17 14.74 -3.65
N SER A 94 7.76 14.32 -4.85
CA SER A 94 8.04 15.07 -6.07
C SER A 94 7.31 16.42 -6.04
N ARG A 95 8.01 17.50 -6.41
CA ARG A 95 7.39 18.82 -6.59
C ARG A 95 6.53 18.80 -7.86
N GLN A 96 5.26 18.40 -7.74
CA GLN A 96 4.25 18.49 -8.80
C GLN A 96 3.35 19.70 -8.62
#